data_AF-M0IDA6-F1
#
_entry.id   AF-M0IDA6-F1
#
_cell.length_a   1.000
_cell.length_b   1.000
_cell.length_c   1.000
_cell.angle_alpha   90.00
_cell.angle_beta   90.00
_cell.angle_gamma   90.00
#
_symmetry.space_group_name_H-M   'P 1'
#
loop_
_entity.id
_entity.type
_entity.pdbx_description
1 polymer ?
#
loop_
_entity_poly.entity_id
_entity_poly.type
_entity_poly.pdbx_seq_one_letter_code
_entity_poly.pdbx_strand_id
1 'polypeptide(L)'
;MDSVQYAEHASPAHETRASMNRLDLSRKPWLWLFVGVWAVVVSALHFGGLAYNVYTSIWWWDLLTHTLSGFGVAGVLFLVFPRTFEGARAPLVIGGIVLAIGAGFEVYEYLFKDFWYGWSMAYYAEDTLIDLVVDVLGALGFVAFVNGLTKRPAENVDSCSDGTSADYPDGLRSDGGEDSTDGTDSDGNSD
;
A
#
# COMPACT_ATOMS: atom_id res chain seq x y z
N MET A 1 -46.85 -24.82 32.87
CA MET A 1 -46.89 -24.66 31.40
C MET A 1 -45.83 -23.65 31.14
N ASP A 2 -44.60 -24.15 30.96
CA ASP A 2 -43.39 -23.37 31.15
C ASP A 2 -42.84 -23.07 29.76
N SER A 3 -43.06 -21.83 29.32
CA SER A 3 -42.57 -21.34 28.03
C SER A 3 -41.07 -21.06 28.13
N VAL A 4 -40.29 -21.96 27.54
CA VAL A 4 -38.84 -21.86 27.37
C VAL A 4 -38.52 -20.66 26.49
N GLN A 5 -37.80 -19.68 27.04
CA GLN A 5 -37.19 -18.57 26.30
C GLN A 5 -36.09 -19.12 25.39
N TYR A 6 -36.28 -19.01 24.08
CA TYR A 6 -35.19 -19.17 23.12
C TYR A 6 -34.26 -17.96 23.25
N ALA A 7 -33.10 -18.17 23.87
CA ALA A 7 -32.00 -17.25 23.82
C ALA A 7 -31.50 -17.17 22.38
N GLU A 8 -31.84 -16.09 21.70
CA GLU A 8 -31.32 -15.71 20.41
C GLU A 8 -29.81 -15.49 20.55
N HIS A 9 -29.01 -16.47 20.12
CA HIS A 9 -27.57 -16.31 19.96
C HIS A 9 -27.32 -15.29 18.84
N ALA A 10 -27.21 -14.02 19.23
CA ALA A 10 -26.61 -12.99 18.39
C ALA A 10 -25.17 -13.43 18.10
N SER A 11 -24.93 -13.98 16.91
CA SER A 11 -23.59 -14.14 16.37
C SER A 11 -22.90 -12.77 16.40
N PRO A 12 -21.68 -12.65 16.96
CA PRO A 12 -20.96 -11.39 16.90
C PRO A 12 -20.71 -11.08 15.42
N ALA A 13 -21.18 -9.90 15.00
CA ALA A 13 -20.90 -9.36 13.69
C ALA A 13 -19.40 -9.48 13.43
N HIS A 14 -19.03 -10.23 12.40
CA HIS A 14 -17.68 -10.33 11.90
C HIS A 14 -17.26 -8.93 11.45
N GLU A 15 -16.62 -8.19 12.36
CA GLU A 15 -16.12 -6.84 12.15
C GLU A 15 -15.01 -6.94 11.10
N THR A 16 -15.43 -6.88 9.84
CA THR A 16 -14.56 -6.93 8.67
C THR A 16 -13.75 -5.65 8.72
N ARG A 17 -12.55 -5.73 9.30
CA ARG A 17 -11.63 -4.61 9.46
C ARG A 17 -11.36 -4.03 8.07
N ALA A 18 -12.02 -2.92 7.78
CA ALA A 18 -12.06 -2.33 6.45
C ALA A 18 -10.63 -2.02 5.98
N SER A 19 -10.25 -2.60 4.83
CA SER A 19 -9.11 -2.11 4.06
C SER A 19 -9.30 -0.62 3.84
N MET A 20 -8.37 0.22 4.29
CA MET A 20 -8.51 1.67 4.16
C MET A 20 -8.57 2.05 2.67
N ASN A 21 -9.70 2.61 2.23
CA ASN A 21 -9.84 3.09 0.87
C ASN A 21 -8.80 4.21 0.64
N ARG A 22 -8.15 4.21 -0.54
CA ARG A 22 -7.15 5.23 -0.90
C ARG A 22 -7.71 6.64 -0.86
N LEU A 23 -8.99 6.80 -1.17
CA LEU A 23 -9.71 8.06 -1.01
C LEU A 23 -9.72 8.52 0.45
N ASP A 24 -10.01 7.63 1.39
CA ASP A 24 -10.01 7.96 2.82
C ASP A 24 -8.61 8.28 3.31
N LEU A 25 -7.60 7.53 2.86
CA LEU A 25 -6.20 7.78 3.17
C LEU A 25 -5.73 9.16 2.65
N SER A 26 -6.08 9.52 1.42
CA SER A 26 -5.73 10.82 0.81
C SER A 26 -6.34 12.03 1.55
N ARG A 27 -7.43 11.82 2.29
CA ARG A 27 -8.11 12.86 3.07
C ARG A 27 -7.58 12.99 4.49
N LYS A 28 -6.68 12.10 4.93
CA LYS A 28 -6.17 12.15 6.30
C LYS A 28 -5.24 13.36 6.47
N PRO A 29 -5.44 14.21 7.50
CA PRO A 29 -4.67 15.44 7.67
C PRO A 29 -3.18 15.17 7.89
N TRP A 30 -2.84 14.07 8.55
CA TRP A 30 -1.43 13.70 8.78
C TRP A 30 -0.67 13.45 7.47
N LEU A 31 -1.35 12.95 6.42
CA LEU A 31 -0.69 12.66 5.14
C LEU A 31 -0.42 13.95 4.37
N TRP A 32 -1.34 14.92 4.43
CA TRP A 32 -1.11 16.27 3.93
C TRP A 32 0.05 16.95 4.63
N LEU A 33 0.13 16.84 5.96
CA LEU A 33 1.26 17.36 6.73
C LEU A 33 2.57 16.66 6.34
N PHE A 34 2.55 15.33 6.20
CA PHE A 34 3.71 14.56 5.77
C PHE A 34 4.22 15.02 4.40
N VAL A 35 3.35 15.10 3.39
CA VAL A 35 3.72 15.55 2.03
C VAL A 35 4.17 17.01 2.03
N GLY A 36 3.51 17.88 2.82
CA GLY A 36 3.91 19.28 2.95
C GLY A 36 5.30 19.45 3.56
N VAL A 37 5.59 18.75 4.66
CA VAL A 37 6.93 18.73 5.27
C VAL A 37 7.97 18.14 4.32
N TRP A 38 7.61 17.06 3.61
CA TRP A 38 8.48 16.46 2.61
C TRP A 38 8.84 17.45 1.51
N ALA A 39 7.87 18.19 0.97
CA ALA A 39 8.10 19.22 -0.04
C ALA A 39 9.04 20.32 0.46
N VAL A 40 8.90 20.74 1.73
CA VAL A 40 9.82 21.71 2.35
C VAL A 40 11.23 21.14 2.45
N VAL A 41 11.39 19.89 2.90
CA VAL A 41 12.70 19.22 3.00
C VAL A 41 13.38 19.13 1.64
N VAL A 42 12.67 18.65 0.62
CA VAL A 42 13.18 18.54 -0.75
C VAL A 42 13.57 19.92 -1.30
N SER A 43 12.73 20.94 -1.09
CA SER A 43 13.05 22.30 -1.50
C SER A 43 14.31 22.82 -0.81
N ALA A 44 14.46 22.55 0.49
CA ALA A 44 15.66 22.94 1.23
C ALA A 44 16.92 22.20 0.74
N LEU A 45 16.82 20.92 0.38
CA LEU A 45 17.91 20.16 -0.22
C LEU A 45 18.31 20.75 -1.59
N HIS A 46 17.34 21.04 -2.46
CA HIS A 46 17.61 21.60 -3.78
C HIS A 46 18.23 23.00 -3.68
N PHE A 47 17.53 23.95 -3.04
CA PHE A 47 18.02 25.34 -2.94
C PHE A 47 19.26 25.46 -2.04
N GLY A 48 19.36 24.66 -0.99
CA GLY A 48 20.57 24.58 -0.17
C GLY A 48 21.75 24.02 -0.96
N GLY A 49 21.53 22.97 -1.75
CA GLY A 49 22.54 22.41 -2.65
C GLY A 49 23.09 23.44 -3.62
N LEU A 50 22.21 24.28 -4.18
CA LEU A 50 22.60 25.41 -5.03
C LEU A 50 23.37 26.49 -4.25
N ALA A 51 22.85 26.92 -3.10
CA ALA A 51 23.44 28.01 -2.31
C ALA A 51 24.83 27.69 -1.77
N TYR A 52 25.12 26.41 -1.51
CA TYR A 52 26.38 25.95 -0.94
C TYR A 52 27.29 25.20 -1.94
N ASN A 53 26.97 25.20 -3.24
CA ASN A 53 27.71 24.47 -4.29
C ASN A 53 27.91 22.97 -3.96
N VAL A 54 26.89 22.34 -3.39
CA VAL A 54 26.95 20.92 -3.00
C VAL A 54 26.89 20.02 -4.23
N TYR A 55 26.12 20.41 -5.25
CA TYR A 55 26.00 19.69 -6.52
C TYR A 55 27.36 19.44 -7.20
N THR A 56 28.30 20.37 -7.10
CA THR A 56 29.66 20.22 -7.65
C THR A 56 30.61 19.46 -6.71
N SER A 57 30.21 19.23 -5.47
CA SER A 57 31.08 18.71 -4.40
C SER A 57 30.72 17.26 -3.99
N ILE A 58 29.45 16.89 -4.08
CA ILE A 58 28.92 15.60 -3.63
C ILE A 58 28.09 15.00 -4.77
N TRP A 59 28.66 14.05 -5.49
CA TRP A 59 28.08 13.48 -6.72
C TRP A 59 26.71 12.80 -6.52
N TRP A 60 26.41 12.24 -5.34
CA TRP A 60 25.12 11.57 -5.08
C TRP A 60 24.03 12.54 -4.61
N TRP A 61 24.38 13.80 -4.32
CA TRP A 61 23.43 14.79 -3.81
C TRP A 61 22.28 15.03 -4.79
N ASP A 62 22.62 15.06 -6.07
CA ASP A 62 21.69 15.30 -7.15
C ASP A 62 20.69 14.14 -7.29
N LEU A 63 21.21 12.92 -7.41
CA LEU A 63 20.42 11.69 -7.43
C LEU A 63 19.48 11.59 -6.21
N LEU A 64 19.96 11.96 -5.02
CA LEU A 64 19.12 11.99 -3.81
C LEU A 64 17.99 13.01 -3.98
N THR A 65 18.32 14.22 -4.41
CA THR A 65 17.34 15.31 -4.54
C THR A 65 16.27 14.95 -5.56
N HIS A 66 16.63 14.40 -6.72
CA HIS A 66 15.66 13.91 -7.72
C HIS A 66 14.84 12.74 -7.19
N THR A 67 15.46 11.71 -6.61
CA THR A 67 14.69 10.58 -6.03
C THR A 67 13.65 11.05 -5.00
N LEU A 68 14.03 11.96 -4.09
CA LEU A 68 13.10 12.50 -3.10
C LEU A 68 12.05 13.42 -3.72
N SER A 69 12.40 14.16 -4.78
CA SER A 69 11.48 15.00 -5.56
C SER A 69 10.42 14.16 -6.26
N GLY A 70 10.81 13.13 -7.00
CA GLY A 70 9.88 12.19 -7.63
C GLY A 70 8.93 11.52 -6.64
N PHE A 71 9.44 11.12 -5.46
CA PHE A 71 8.60 10.61 -4.36
C PHE A 71 7.60 11.67 -3.87
N GLY A 72 8.05 12.91 -3.68
CA GLY A 72 7.21 14.02 -3.22
C GLY A 72 6.13 14.42 -4.23
N VAL A 73 6.47 14.49 -5.52
CA VAL A 73 5.54 14.80 -6.62
C VAL A 73 4.47 13.71 -6.72
N ALA A 74 4.85 12.43 -6.64
CA ALA A 74 3.88 11.34 -6.57
C ALA A 74 3.00 11.44 -5.31
N GLY A 75 3.55 11.92 -4.19
CA GLY A 75 2.78 12.21 -2.98
C GLY A 75 1.70 13.27 -3.18
N VAL A 76 2.05 14.40 -3.81
CA VAL A 76 1.08 15.44 -4.19
C VAL A 76 0.03 14.86 -5.16
N LEU A 77 0.47 14.09 -6.15
CA LEU A 77 -0.43 13.45 -7.12
C LEU A 77 -1.42 12.51 -6.42
N PHE A 78 -0.99 11.77 -5.40
CA PHE A 78 -1.87 10.91 -4.62
C PHE A 78 -2.91 11.69 -3.82
N LEU A 79 -2.52 12.81 -3.22
CA LEU A 79 -3.44 13.65 -2.45
C LEU A 79 -4.54 14.26 -3.34
N VAL A 80 -4.19 14.70 -4.54
CA VAL A 80 -5.11 15.39 -5.46
C VAL A 80 -5.89 14.39 -6.34
N PHE A 81 -5.23 13.32 -6.79
CA PHE A 81 -5.78 12.32 -7.70
C PHE A 81 -5.57 10.88 -7.18
N PRO A 82 -6.12 10.53 -6.01
CA PRO A 82 -5.91 9.22 -5.38
C PRO A 82 -6.36 8.04 -6.25
N ARG A 83 -7.36 8.25 -7.13
CA ARG A 83 -7.85 7.22 -8.06
C ARG A 83 -6.82 6.82 -9.12
N THR A 84 -5.86 7.70 -9.45
CA THR A 84 -4.77 7.39 -10.39
C THR A 84 -3.85 6.29 -9.86
N PHE A 85 -3.88 6.05 -8.54
CA PHE A 85 -3.10 5.00 -7.90
C PHE A 85 -3.79 3.62 -7.97
N GLU A 86 -4.98 3.52 -8.54
CA GLU A 86 -5.79 2.30 -8.68
C GLU A 86 -5.47 1.46 -9.92
N GLY A 87 -5.55 0.14 -9.76
CA GLY A 87 -5.35 -0.83 -10.82
C GLY A 87 -3.89 -1.12 -11.18
N ALA A 88 -3.71 -2.08 -12.09
CA ALA A 88 -2.38 -2.57 -12.50
C ALA A 88 -1.56 -1.55 -13.31
N ARG A 89 -2.22 -0.56 -13.92
CA ARG A 89 -1.57 0.47 -14.74
C ARG A 89 -1.08 1.68 -13.94
N ALA A 90 -1.45 1.80 -12.67
CA ALA A 90 -1.09 2.93 -11.83
C ALA A 90 0.42 3.24 -11.83
N PRO A 91 1.34 2.27 -11.64
CA PRO A 91 2.78 2.54 -11.68
C PRO A 91 3.24 3.19 -12.98
N LEU A 92 2.71 2.73 -14.13
CA LEU A 92 3.06 3.25 -15.45
C LEU A 92 2.52 4.66 -15.67
N VAL A 93 1.27 4.93 -15.29
CA VAL A 93 0.66 6.25 -15.43
C VAL A 93 1.37 7.27 -14.54
N ILE A 94 1.63 6.91 -13.29
CA ILE A 94 2.29 7.78 -12.31
C ILE A 94 3.73 8.03 -12.73
N GLY A 95 4.45 6.98 -13.11
CA GLY A 95 5.81 7.10 -13.66
C GLY A 95 5.85 8.02 -14.87
N GLY A 96 4.91 7.89 -15.81
CA GLY A 96 4.83 8.77 -16.99
C GLY A 96 4.53 10.23 -16.65
N ILE A 97 3.65 10.50 -15.68
CA ILE A 97 3.37 11.88 -15.22
C ILE A 97 4.61 12.48 -14.55
N VAL A 98 5.26 11.74 -13.66
CA VAL A 98 6.46 12.24 -12.96
C VAL A 98 7.62 12.42 -13.94
N LEU A 99 7.81 11.51 -14.90
CA LEU A 99 8.78 11.68 -15.99
C LEU A 99 8.56 12.99 -16.75
N ALA A 100 7.30 13.30 -17.10
CA ALA A 100 6.97 14.52 -17.83
C ALA A 100 7.22 15.79 -16.99
N ILE A 101 6.94 15.74 -15.69
CA ILE A 101 7.22 16.85 -14.76
C ILE A 101 8.73 17.03 -14.59
N GLY A 102 9.47 15.94 -14.37
CA GLY A 102 10.94 15.94 -14.27
C GLY A 102 11.57 16.51 -15.54
N ALA A 103 11.13 16.08 -16.73
CA ALA A 103 11.64 16.63 -17.99
C ALA A 103 11.35 18.13 -18.15
N GLY A 104 10.23 18.61 -17.63
CA GLY A 104 9.95 20.05 -17.57
C GLY A 104 10.89 20.79 -16.62
N PHE A 105 11.27 20.16 -15.50
CA PHE A 105 12.23 20.70 -14.55
C PHE A 105 13.64 20.79 -15.15
N GLU A 106 14.10 19.75 -15.84
CA GLU A 106 15.37 19.73 -16.59
C GLU A 106 15.43 20.89 -17.60
N VAL A 107 14.37 21.11 -18.37
CA VAL A 107 14.28 22.24 -19.29
C VAL A 107 14.37 23.59 -18.55
N TYR A 108 13.73 23.70 -17.38
CA TYR A 108 13.86 24.90 -16.55
C TYR A 108 15.30 25.09 -16.08
N GLU A 109 15.99 24.05 -15.66
CA GLU A 109 17.39 24.13 -15.22
C GLU A 109 18.31 24.55 -16.36
N TYR A 110 18.18 23.92 -17.52
CA TYR A 110 18.92 24.29 -18.72
C TYR A 110 18.73 25.77 -19.08
N LEU A 111 17.51 26.30 -18.98
CA LEU A 111 17.21 27.68 -19.38
C LEU A 111 17.61 28.74 -18.34
N PHE A 112 17.57 28.41 -17.05
CA PHE A 112 17.57 29.42 -15.98
C PHE A 112 18.67 29.25 -14.92
N LYS A 113 19.52 28.23 -15.01
CA LYS A 113 20.57 27.99 -14.00
C LYS A 113 21.95 27.95 -14.62
N ASP A 114 22.91 28.65 -14.01
CA ASP A 114 24.30 28.67 -14.49
C ASP A 114 25.12 27.41 -14.10
N PHE A 115 24.52 26.38 -13.47
CA PHE A 115 25.30 25.22 -13.00
C PHE A 115 25.79 24.30 -14.14
N TRP A 116 25.17 24.36 -15.32
CA TRP A 116 25.66 23.70 -16.53
C TRP A 116 26.78 24.48 -17.23
N TYR A 117 27.11 25.69 -16.78
CA TYR A 117 28.11 26.55 -17.42
C TYR A 117 29.52 25.93 -17.29
N GLY A 118 29.91 25.17 -18.31
CA GLY A 118 31.17 24.41 -18.35
C GLY A 118 31.00 22.92 -18.65
N TRP A 119 29.78 22.40 -18.64
CA TRP A 119 29.49 21.02 -19.03
C TRP A 119 29.38 20.88 -20.55
N SER A 120 29.77 19.70 -21.05
CA SER A 120 29.45 19.35 -22.43
C SER A 120 27.97 18.98 -22.55
N MET A 121 27.36 19.24 -23.72
CA MET A 121 25.97 18.85 -23.97
C MET A 121 25.73 17.34 -23.78
N ALA A 122 26.76 16.51 -24.03
CA ALA A 122 26.69 15.07 -23.82
C ALA A 122 26.61 14.70 -22.34
N TYR A 123 27.42 15.35 -21.50
CA TYR A 123 27.40 15.14 -20.06
C TYR A 123 26.07 15.57 -19.46
N TYR A 124 25.58 16.75 -19.83
CA TYR A 124 24.26 17.22 -19.39
C TYR A 124 23.13 16.27 -19.80
N ALA A 125 23.13 15.76 -21.04
CA ALA A 125 22.12 14.81 -21.48
C ALA A 125 22.17 13.46 -20.73
N GLU A 126 23.35 13.02 -20.32
CA GLU A 126 23.52 11.81 -19.51
C GLU A 126 22.97 12.02 -18.09
N ASP A 127 23.30 13.15 -17.47
CA ASP A 127 22.82 13.57 -16.16
C ASP A 127 21.29 13.65 -16.12
N THR A 128 20.70 14.44 -17.02
CA THR A 128 19.25 14.54 -17.23
C THR A 128 18.58 13.17 -17.39
N LEU A 129 19.19 12.23 -18.14
CA LEU A 129 18.60 10.90 -18.30
C LEU A 129 18.58 10.13 -16.98
N ILE A 130 19.64 10.23 -16.19
CA ILE A 130 19.73 9.61 -14.86
C ILE A 130 18.71 10.24 -13.92
N ASP A 131 18.59 11.56 -13.91
CA ASP A 131 17.65 12.31 -13.08
C ASP A 131 16.20 11.92 -13.35
N LEU A 132 15.82 11.84 -14.62
CA LEU A 132 14.51 11.35 -15.04
C LEU A 132 14.24 9.92 -14.57
N VAL A 133 15.24 9.04 -14.61
CA VAL A 133 15.09 7.67 -14.12
C VAL A 133 14.88 7.66 -12.62
N VAL A 134 15.69 8.39 -11.85
CA VAL A 134 15.59 8.38 -10.38
C VAL A 134 14.35 9.11 -9.88
N ASP A 135 13.85 10.12 -10.59
CA ASP A 135 12.54 10.73 -10.35
C ASP A 135 11.42 9.69 -10.46
N VAL A 136 11.43 8.89 -11.53
CA VAL A 136 10.45 7.80 -11.71
C VAL A 136 10.60 6.75 -10.61
N LEU A 137 11.82 6.38 -10.23
CA LEU A 137 12.05 5.42 -9.13
C LEU A 137 11.50 5.95 -7.81
N GLY A 138 11.70 7.24 -7.50
CA GLY A 138 11.12 7.91 -6.35
C GLY A 138 9.59 7.83 -6.35
N ALA A 139 8.97 8.11 -7.50
CA ALA A 139 7.52 8.03 -7.68
C ALA A 139 6.98 6.60 -7.47
N LEU A 140 7.67 5.59 -8.01
CA LEU A 140 7.33 4.19 -7.79
C LEU A 140 7.51 3.77 -6.32
N GLY A 141 8.51 4.33 -5.63
CA GLY A 141 8.67 4.19 -4.19
C GLY A 141 7.44 4.69 -3.43
N PHE A 142 6.88 5.84 -3.82
CA PHE A 142 5.63 6.36 -3.22
C PHE A 142 4.42 5.45 -3.51
N VAL A 143 4.32 4.92 -4.73
CA VAL A 143 3.27 3.95 -5.09
C VAL A 143 3.35 2.71 -4.20
N ALA A 144 4.56 2.16 -4.02
CA ALA A 144 4.79 1.02 -3.14
C ALA A 144 4.46 1.34 -1.68
N PHE A 145 4.81 2.54 -1.20
CA PHE A 145 4.48 3.01 0.14
C PHE A 145 2.97 3.05 0.39
N VAL A 146 2.18 3.66 -0.50
CA VAL A 146 0.71 3.68 -0.39
C VAL A 146 0.12 2.28 -0.47
N ASN A 147 0.65 1.43 -1.34
CA ASN A 147 0.23 0.03 -1.43
C ASN A 147 0.46 -0.71 -0.10
N GLY A 148 1.60 -0.49 0.55
CA GLY A 148 1.89 -1.07 1.88
C GLY A 148 0.95 -0.55 2.96
N LEU A 149 0.62 0.75 2.96
CA LEU A 149 -0.33 1.34 3.91
C LEU A 149 -1.76 0.81 3.76
N THR A 150 -2.17 0.50 2.52
CA THR A 150 -3.52 0.02 2.22
C THR A 150 -3.68 -1.49 2.32
N LYS A 151 -2.58 -2.27 2.21
CA LYS A 151 -2.56 -3.74 2.28
C LYS A 151 -2.23 -4.32 3.66
N ARG A 152 -2.15 -3.53 4.75
CA ARG A 152 -1.69 -4.05 6.06
C ARG A 152 -2.49 -5.31 6.47
N PRO A 153 -1.81 -6.46 6.70
CA PRO A 153 -2.44 -7.70 7.16
C PRO A 153 -3.08 -7.52 8.54
N ALA A 154 -4.14 -8.26 8.80
CA ALA A 154 -4.65 -8.47 10.15
C ALA A 154 -3.51 -9.04 11.02
N GLU A 155 -2.98 -8.25 11.94
CA GLU A 155 -1.95 -8.69 12.88
C GLU A 155 -2.61 -9.58 13.95
N ASN A 156 -2.33 -10.88 13.83
CA ASN A 156 -2.22 -11.93 14.86
C ASN A 156 -2.89 -11.65 16.22
N VAL A 157 -4.14 -12.10 16.37
CA VAL A 157 -4.74 -12.39 17.68
C VAL A 157 -5.04 -13.88 17.71
N ASP A 158 -4.00 -14.71 17.78
CA ASP A 158 -4.11 -16.13 18.13
C ASP A 158 -2.85 -16.50 18.92
N SER A 159 -2.82 -16.11 20.20
CA SER A 159 -1.90 -16.66 21.21
C SER A 159 -2.36 -16.19 22.60
N CYS A 160 -3.55 -16.60 23.04
CA CYS A 160 -3.95 -16.65 24.45
C CYS A 160 -5.15 -17.59 24.60
N SER A 161 -4.94 -18.88 24.34
CA SER A 161 -5.83 -19.93 24.83
C SER A 161 -5.03 -21.20 25.05
N ASP A 162 -4.06 -21.15 25.97
CA ASP A 162 -3.62 -22.36 26.67
C ASP A 162 -4.38 -22.40 28.00
N GLY A 163 -5.65 -22.79 27.88
CA GLY A 163 -6.55 -23.07 28.98
C GLY A 163 -6.59 -24.56 29.20
N THR A 164 -5.79 -25.02 30.16
CA THR A 164 -5.90 -26.28 30.88
C THR A 164 -7.31 -26.86 30.83
N SER A 165 -7.48 -27.97 30.10
CA SER A 165 -8.64 -28.84 30.21
C SER A 165 -8.16 -30.22 30.61
N ALA A 166 -8.44 -30.53 31.88
CA ALA A 166 -8.12 -31.76 32.54
C ALA A 166 -8.85 -32.96 31.90
N ASP A 167 -8.07 -34.01 31.64
CA ASP A 167 -8.29 -35.38 32.15
C ASP A 167 -9.73 -35.88 32.28
N TYR A 168 -10.17 -36.78 31.38
CA TYR A 168 -11.08 -37.88 31.71
C TYR A 168 -10.79 -39.10 30.82
N PRO A 169 -10.84 -40.34 31.36
CA PRO A 169 -10.16 -41.48 30.79
C PRO A 169 -11.02 -42.30 29.85
N ASP A 170 -10.28 -43.02 29.01
CA ASP A 170 -10.72 -44.00 28.05
C ASP A 170 -11.17 -45.31 28.75
N GLY A 171 -12.25 -45.91 28.26
CA GLY A 171 -12.60 -47.32 28.52
C GLY A 171 -13.93 -47.59 29.25
N LEU A 172 -14.90 -48.19 28.53
CA LEU A 172 -15.45 -49.55 28.80
C LEU A 172 -16.72 -49.85 27.96
N ARG A 173 -16.52 -50.68 26.92
CA ARG A 173 -17.28 -51.89 26.50
C ARG A 173 -18.66 -52.19 27.15
N SER A 174 -19.68 -52.49 26.32
CA SER A 174 -20.68 -53.59 26.47
C SER A 174 -21.71 -53.50 25.32
N ASP A 175 -21.68 -54.36 24.29
CA ASP A 175 -22.50 -55.60 24.13
C ASP A 175 -24.03 -55.38 24.17
N GLY A 176 -24.69 -55.74 23.06
CA GLY A 176 -26.00 -56.38 23.18
C GLY A 176 -27.00 -56.08 22.06
N GLY A 177 -27.19 -57.04 21.14
CA GLY A 177 -28.54 -57.46 20.76
C GLY A 177 -29.06 -57.04 19.37
N GLU A 178 -29.00 -58.01 18.46
CA GLU A 178 -29.85 -58.15 17.27
C GLU A 178 -31.34 -58.16 17.65
N ASP A 179 -32.22 -57.65 16.78
CA ASP A 179 -33.30 -58.49 16.23
C ASP A 179 -33.87 -57.90 14.93
N SER A 180 -34.27 -58.83 14.07
CA SER A 180 -34.78 -58.72 12.73
C SER A 180 -36.30 -58.55 12.71
N THR A 181 -36.86 -58.64 11.50
CA THR A 181 -38.28 -58.81 11.10
C THR A 181 -38.94 -57.52 10.59
N ASP A 182 -39.20 -57.41 9.28
CA ASP A 182 -40.33 -58.01 8.52
C ASP A 182 -41.40 -56.91 8.38
N GLY A 183 -42.01 -56.58 7.25
CA GLY A 183 -42.07 -57.11 5.89
C GLY A 183 -43.18 -56.31 5.18
N THR A 184 -43.34 -56.53 3.86
CA THR A 184 -44.53 -56.21 3.02
C THR A 184 -44.89 -54.74 2.82
N ASP A 185 -45.45 -54.26 1.70
CA ASP A 185 -45.65 -54.64 0.29
C ASP A 185 -46.45 -53.46 -0.30
N SER A 186 -46.55 -53.37 -1.64
CA SER A 186 -47.65 -52.70 -2.40
C SER A 186 -47.76 -51.16 -2.26
N ASP A 187 -48.06 -50.31 -3.25
CA ASP A 187 -48.56 -50.36 -4.62
C ASP A 187 -48.05 -49.03 -5.26
N GLY A 188 -47.70 -48.91 -6.54
CA GLY A 188 -48.62 -48.99 -7.65
C GLY A 188 -48.92 -47.59 -8.22
N ASN A 189 -48.56 -47.41 -9.49
CA ASN A 189 -49.31 -46.72 -10.53
C ASN A 189 -48.82 -45.36 -11.10
N SER A 190 -48.63 -45.41 -12.42
CA SER A 190 -48.76 -44.43 -13.53
C SER A 190 -49.51 -43.10 -13.26
N ASP A 191 -49.26 -41.98 -13.94
CA ASP A 191 -48.86 -41.69 -15.35
C ASP A 191 -47.83 -40.55 -15.46
#